data_AF-T0FIB4-F1
#
_entry.id   AF-T0FIB4-F1
#
_cell.length_a   1.000
_cell.length_b   1.000
_cell.length_c   1.000
_cell.angle_alpha   90.00
_cell.angle_beta   90.00
_cell.angle_gamma   90.00
#
_symmetry.space_group_name_H-M   'P 1'
#
loop_
_entity.id
_entity.type
_entity.pdbx_description
1 polymer ?
#
loop_
_entity_poly.entity_id
_entity_poly.type
_entity_poly.pdbx_seq_one_letter_code
_entity_poly.pdbx_strand_id
1 'polypeptide(L)'
;MCNWKKVLIVVLLISIGVGFEYGESHTRVQAASSPKANYSIVQKPTDPPKDKAIKIVVSDGGKFCYAPIFSGGESYIQIEQCWERHVMNARYDVFQRISYYIEDTWLCITAPETVIRGEENWNYVNLRPCTIT
;
A
#
# COMPACT_ATOMS: atom_id res chain seq x y z
N MET A 1 -36.71 -8.38 -54.47
CA MET A 1 -36.95 -7.59 -53.23
C MET A 1 -36.56 -8.42 -52.03
N CYS A 2 -35.29 -8.33 -51.62
CA CYS A 2 -34.81 -9.04 -50.45
C CYS A 2 -35.48 -8.45 -49.20
N ASN A 3 -35.93 -9.32 -48.31
CA ASN A 3 -36.83 -9.02 -47.21
C ASN A 3 -36.08 -8.16 -46.16
N TRP A 4 -35.96 -6.85 -46.39
CA TRP A 4 -35.10 -5.95 -45.63
C TRP A 4 -35.42 -5.98 -44.13
N LYS A 5 -36.69 -6.18 -43.76
CA LYS A 5 -37.11 -6.46 -42.37
C LYS A 5 -36.40 -7.67 -41.75
N LYS A 6 -36.23 -8.77 -42.49
CA LYS A 6 -35.53 -9.97 -41.99
C LYS A 6 -34.02 -9.74 -41.87
N VAL A 7 -33.42 -9.00 -42.80
CA VAL A 7 -32.00 -8.61 -42.73
C VAL A 7 -31.75 -7.70 -41.52
N LEU A 8 -32.64 -6.74 -41.26
CA LEU A 8 -32.54 -5.83 -40.13
C LEU A 8 -32.69 -6.55 -38.79
N ILE A 9 -33.58 -7.54 -38.70
CA ILE A 9 -33.75 -8.40 -37.51
C ILE A 9 -32.50 -9.26 -37.28
N VAL A 10 -31.91 -9.84 -38.33
CA VAL A 10 -30.68 -10.64 -38.21
C VAL A 10 -29.50 -9.76 -37.76
N VAL A 11 -29.36 -8.55 -38.31
CA VAL A 11 -28.31 -7.61 -37.89
C VAL A 11 -28.49 -7.17 -36.43
N LEU A 12 -29.73 -6.90 -35.99
CA LEU A 12 -30.03 -6.59 -34.59
C LEU A 12 -29.69 -7.75 -33.64
N LEU A 13 -30.00 -8.99 -34.03
CA LEU A 13 -29.68 -10.18 -33.22
C LEU A 13 -28.16 -10.43 -33.11
N ILE A 14 -27.41 -10.18 -34.18
CA ILE A 14 -25.94 -10.29 -34.16
C ILE A 14 -25.32 -9.15 -33.32
N SER A 15 -25.93 -7.96 -33.30
CA SER A 15 -25.46 -6.82 -32.50
C SER A 15 -25.64 -7.01 -30.99
N ILE A 16 -26.70 -7.73 -30.59
CA ILE A 16 -26.96 -8.08 -29.17
C ILE A 16 -26.01 -9.22 -28.72
N GLY A 17 -25.52 -10.05 -29.66
CA GLY A 17 -24.61 -11.16 -29.39
C GLY A 17 -23.12 -10.82 -29.25
N VAL A 18 -22.71 -9.56 -29.49
CA VAL A 18 -21.28 -9.13 -29.44
C VAL A 18 -21.08 -7.98 -28.43
N GLY A 19 -22.01 -7.79 -27.51
CA GLY A 19 -22.01 -6.68 -26.55
C GLY A 19 -21.63 -7.01 -25.10
N PHE A 20 -21.12 -8.21 -24.81
CA PHE A 20 -20.76 -8.62 -23.44
C PHE A 20 -19.39 -9.31 -23.39
N GLU A 21 -18.36 -8.65 -23.90
CA GLU A 21 -16.97 -8.92 -23.51
C GLU A 21 -16.31 -7.59 -23.17
N TYR A 22 -16.74 -6.98 -22.07
CA TYR A 22 -15.93 -5.99 -21.37
C TYR A 22 -16.19 -6.14 -19.87
N GLY A 23 -15.18 -6.65 -19.16
CA GLY A 23 -15.15 -6.71 -17.71
C GLY A 23 -15.81 -7.95 -17.12
N GLU A 24 -15.22 -9.12 -17.35
CA GLU A 24 -15.31 -10.21 -16.36
C GLU A 24 -14.55 -9.75 -15.10
N SER A 25 -15.20 -8.90 -14.31
CA SER A 25 -14.80 -8.64 -12.93
C SER A 25 -14.99 -9.96 -12.20
N HIS A 26 -13.94 -10.78 -12.17
CA HIS A 26 -13.94 -12.02 -11.43
C HIS A 26 -14.47 -11.74 -10.01
N THR A 27 -15.61 -12.36 -9.72
CA THR A 27 -16.25 -12.43 -8.40
C THR A 27 -16.66 -11.10 -7.76
N ARG A 28 -17.72 -10.47 -8.28
CA ARG A 28 -18.77 -9.95 -7.39
C ARG A 28 -19.45 -11.16 -6.74
N VAL A 29 -18.88 -11.66 -5.65
CA VAL A 29 -19.62 -12.54 -4.74
C VAL A 29 -20.82 -11.74 -4.27
N GLN A 30 -22.00 -12.18 -4.68
CA GLN A 30 -23.25 -11.68 -4.16
C GLN A 30 -23.20 -11.81 -2.64
N ALA A 31 -23.09 -10.70 -1.94
CA ALA A 31 -23.57 -10.60 -0.55
C ALA A 31 -25.10 -10.60 -0.58
N ALA A 32 -25.69 -11.67 -1.12
CA ALA A 32 -27.10 -11.95 -1.03
C ALA A 32 -27.26 -12.99 0.08
N SER A 33 -27.59 -12.50 1.28
CA SER A 33 -28.52 -13.19 2.18
C SER A 33 -28.17 -14.64 2.51
N SER A 34 -26.96 -14.88 3.03
CA SER A 34 -26.74 -16.08 3.85
C SER A 34 -27.61 -15.96 5.11
N PRO A 35 -28.30 -17.04 5.57
CA PRO A 35 -28.97 -17.02 6.85
C PRO A 35 -27.97 -16.52 7.89
N LYS A 36 -28.46 -15.77 8.88
CA LYS A 36 -27.73 -15.13 9.98
C LYS A 36 -26.98 -16.20 10.81
N ALA A 37 -25.98 -16.82 10.22
CA ALA A 37 -25.03 -17.67 10.86
C ALA A 37 -24.19 -16.71 11.69
N ASN A 38 -24.33 -16.80 13.01
CA ASN A 38 -23.47 -16.10 13.96
C ASN A 38 -22.07 -16.72 13.90
N TYR A 39 -21.39 -16.64 12.76
CA TYR A 39 -19.97 -16.90 12.70
C TYR A 39 -19.28 -15.66 13.25
N SER A 40 -19.00 -15.64 14.54
CA SER A 40 -17.99 -14.72 15.05
C SER A 40 -16.65 -15.20 14.50
N ILE A 41 -16.11 -14.52 13.50
CA ILE A 41 -14.70 -14.72 13.15
C ILE A 41 -13.92 -14.22 14.36
N VAL A 42 -13.41 -15.14 15.17
CA VAL A 42 -12.52 -14.79 16.28
C VAL A 42 -11.23 -14.30 15.67
N GLN A 43 -11.06 -12.97 15.63
CA GLN A 43 -9.79 -12.38 15.21
C GLN A 43 -8.78 -12.59 16.33
N LYS A 44 -7.75 -13.38 16.04
CA LYS A 44 -6.60 -13.49 16.93
C LYS A 44 -5.90 -12.12 16.95
N PRO A 45 -5.66 -11.52 18.13
CA PRO A 45 -4.84 -10.31 18.21
C PRO A 45 -3.48 -10.55 17.58
N THR A 46 -2.93 -9.52 16.95
CA THR A 46 -1.56 -9.56 16.46
C THR A 46 -0.59 -9.69 17.65
N ASP A 47 0.57 -10.27 17.40
CA ASP A 47 1.65 -10.27 18.38
C ASP A 47 2.01 -8.83 18.80
N PRO A 48 2.42 -8.62 20.05
CA PRO A 48 2.89 -7.32 20.50
C PRO A 48 4.05 -6.82 19.62
N PRO A 49 4.05 -5.52 19.25
CA PRO A 49 5.09 -4.96 18.40
C PRO A 49 6.45 -5.01 19.10
N LYS A 50 7.51 -5.24 18.30
CA LYS A 50 8.90 -5.33 18.77
C LYS A 50 9.69 -4.13 18.26
N ASP A 51 9.34 -2.96 18.76
CA ASP A 51 9.93 -1.70 18.31
C ASP A 51 11.42 -1.65 18.64
N LYS A 52 12.26 -1.40 17.63
CA LYS A 52 13.72 -1.36 17.76
C LYS A 52 14.32 -0.41 16.74
N ALA A 53 15.45 0.20 17.08
CA ALA A 53 16.25 0.95 16.11
C ALA A 53 16.65 0.04 14.94
N ILE A 54 16.56 0.58 13.71
CA ILE A 54 16.94 -0.14 12.50
C ILE A 54 18.43 -0.01 12.32
N LYS A 55 19.13 -1.12 12.52
CA LYS A 55 20.57 -1.23 12.29
C LYS A 55 20.83 -1.58 10.83
N ILE A 56 21.77 -0.88 10.22
CA ILE A 56 22.25 -1.17 8.88
C ILE A 56 23.73 -1.56 8.92
N VAL A 57 24.11 -2.41 7.98
CA VAL A 57 25.49 -2.78 7.72
C VAL A 57 25.80 -2.33 6.30
N VAL A 58 26.73 -1.40 6.15
CA VAL A 58 27.17 -0.89 4.85
C VAL A 58 28.23 -1.80 4.24
N SER A 59 28.56 -1.59 2.96
CA SER A 59 29.41 -2.50 2.17
C SER A 59 30.81 -2.72 2.74
N ASP A 60 31.36 -1.76 3.49
CA ASP A 60 32.66 -1.86 4.15
C ASP A 60 32.60 -2.52 5.55
N GLY A 61 31.43 -2.99 5.98
CA GLY A 61 31.21 -3.60 7.28
C GLY A 61 30.89 -2.61 8.41
N GLY A 62 30.85 -1.30 8.11
CA GLY A 62 30.40 -0.28 9.05
C GLY A 62 28.96 -0.54 9.54
N LYS A 63 28.72 -0.30 10.83
CA LYS A 63 27.43 -0.52 11.49
C LYS A 63 26.83 0.81 11.92
N PHE A 64 25.66 1.12 11.40
CA PHE A 64 24.97 2.39 11.63
C PHE A 64 23.50 2.15 11.93
N CYS A 65 22.78 3.22 12.24
CA CYS A 65 21.34 3.19 12.44
C CYS A 65 20.65 4.24 11.57
N TYR A 66 19.40 3.96 11.22
CA TYR A 66 18.51 4.96 10.63
C TYR A 66 17.98 5.91 11.70
N ALA A 67 18.06 7.20 11.40
CA ALA A 67 17.65 8.30 12.27
C ALA A 67 16.72 9.24 11.51
N PRO A 68 15.47 9.46 11.96
CA PRO A 68 14.61 10.46 11.36
C PRO A 68 15.07 11.88 11.72
N ILE A 69 15.08 12.76 10.74
CA ILE A 69 15.45 14.18 10.89
C ILE A 69 14.42 15.06 10.19
N PHE A 70 14.15 16.24 10.77
CA PHE A 70 13.26 17.25 10.19
C PHE A 70 14.07 18.50 9.87
N SER A 71 14.00 18.96 8.62
CA SER A 71 14.74 20.13 8.16
C SER A 71 14.02 20.77 6.98
N GLY A 72 13.93 22.10 6.97
CA GLY A 72 13.36 22.84 5.84
C GLY A 72 11.87 22.55 5.57
N GLY A 73 11.11 22.09 6.56
CA GLY A 73 9.71 21.69 6.41
C GLY A 73 9.51 20.28 5.85
N GLU A 74 10.60 19.56 5.56
CA GLU A 74 10.60 18.17 5.12
C GLU A 74 11.20 17.26 6.18
N SER A 75 11.04 15.95 5.98
CA SER A 75 11.56 14.91 6.85
C SER A 75 12.34 13.89 6.04
N TYR A 76 13.41 13.36 6.63
CA TYR A 76 14.31 12.42 5.97
C TYR A 76 14.73 11.31 6.92
N ILE A 77 15.25 10.22 6.35
CA ILE A 77 15.96 9.18 7.10
C ILE A 77 17.46 9.34 6.84
N GLN A 78 18.20 9.73 7.88
CA GLN A 78 19.64 9.84 7.86
C GLN A 78 20.31 8.57 8.39
N ILE A 79 21.54 8.32 7.97
CA ILE A 79 22.41 7.29 8.53
C ILE A 79 23.30 7.95 9.58
N GLU A 80 23.22 7.48 10.83
CA GLU A 80 24.00 8.00 11.95
C GLU A 80 24.62 6.86 12.78
N GLN A 81 25.54 7.21 13.68
CA GLN A 81 26.00 6.25 14.68
C GLN A 81 24.83 5.86 15.59
N CYS A 82 24.74 4.58 15.96
CA CYS A 82 23.58 4.07 16.70
C CYS A 82 23.39 4.65 18.12
N TRP A 83 24.35 5.41 18.62
CA TRP A 83 24.27 6.11 19.90
C TRP A 83 23.89 7.59 19.77
N GLU A 84 23.67 8.09 18.54
CA GLU A 84 23.24 9.47 18.33
C GLU A 84 21.80 9.69 18.80
N ARG A 85 21.52 10.91 19.25
CA ARG A 85 20.24 11.28 19.87
C ARG A 85 19.03 11.17 18.95
N HIS A 86 19.21 11.23 17.63
CA HIS A 86 18.12 11.15 16.67
C HIS A 86 17.72 9.70 16.38
N VAL A 87 18.57 8.72 16.73
CA VAL A 87 18.25 7.30 16.57
C VAL A 87 17.16 6.91 17.57
N MET A 88 16.05 6.40 17.03
CA MET A 88 14.89 5.99 17.81
C MET A 88 14.35 4.64 17.32
N ASN A 89 13.51 4.02 18.15
CA ASN A 89 12.90 2.74 17.80
C ASN A 89 11.88 2.91 16.67
N ALA A 90 12.01 2.09 15.64
CA ALA A 90 11.04 1.98 14.57
C ALA A 90 10.14 0.76 14.80
N ARG A 91 8.92 0.82 14.27
CA ARG A 91 7.97 -0.29 14.24
C ARG A 91 7.85 -0.81 12.82
N TYR A 92 8.04 -2.12 12.66
CA TYR A 92 7.55 -2.85 11.48
C TYR A 92 6.17 -3.40 11.80
N ASP A 93 5.15 -2.87 11.13
CA ASP A 93 3.74 -3.16 11.45
C ASP A 93 3.12 -4.25 10.56
N VAL A 94 1.86 -4.60 10.86
CA VAL A 94 1.09 -5.63 10.12
C VAL A 94 0.81 -5.28 8.66
N PHE A 95 0.96 -4.00 8.29
CA PHE A 95 0.81 -3.50 6.94
C PHE A 95 2.15 -3.46 6.19
N GLN A 96 3.20 -4.06 6.76
CA GLN A 96 4.55 -4.11 6.19
C GLN A 96 5.19 -2.74 6.03
N ARG A 97 4.78 -1.77 6.86
CA ARG A 97 5.35 -0.42 6.88
C ARG A 97 6.38 -0.31 7.98
N ILE A 98 7.37 0.56 7.75
CA ILE A 98 8.30 1.01 8.78
C ILE A 98 7.81 2.36 9.27
N SER A 99 7.62 2.51 10.58
CA SER A 99 7.09 3.73 11.18
C SER A 99 7.85 4.15 12.43
N TYR A 100 7.80 5.45 12.71
CA TYR A 100 8.33 6.08 13.91
C TYR A 100 7.19 6.79 14.64
N TYR A 101 7.19 6.70 15.97
CA TYR A 101 6.25 7.44 16.80
C TYR A 101 6.90 8.75 17.25
N ILE A 102 6.42 9.87 16.72
CA ILE A 102 6.99 11.21 16.90
C ILE A 102 5.83 12.17 17.17
N GLU A 103 5.91 12.93 18.27
CA GLU A 103 4.89 13.94 18.65
C GLU A 103 3.46 13.40 18.57
N ASP A 104 3.22 12.29 19.25
CA ASP A 104 1.93 11.59 19.30
C ASP A 104 1.36 11.11 17.96
N THR A 105 2.21 11.02 16.94
CA THR A 105 1.83 10.63 15.59
C THR A 105 2.70 9.49 15.06
N TRP A 106 2.07 8.51 14.41
CA TRP A 106 2.79 7.49 13.65
C TRP A 106 3.13 8.04 12.26
N LEU A 107 4.42 8.19 12.00
CA LEU A 107 4.95 8.60 10.71
C LEU A 107 5.63 7.42 10.03
N CYS A 108 5.25 7.15 8.79
CA CYS A 108 5.73 6.05 7.99
C CYS A 108 6.82 6.52 7.01
N ILE A 109 7.87 5.70 6.85
CA ILE A 109 8.84 5.88 5.78
C ILE A 109 8.11 5.72 4.45
N THR A 110 8.13 6.76 3.63
CA THR A 110 7.35 6.88 2.40
C THR A 110 8.27 7.22 1.24
N ALA A 111 8.20 6.43 0.16
CA ALA A 111 8.82 6.80 -1.10
C ALA A 111 8.05 7.98 -1.74
N PRO A 112 8.73 8.93 -2.38
CA PRO A 112 8.06 10.04 -3.03
C PRO A 112 7.24 9.59 -4.23
N GLU A 113 6.19 10.35 -4.55
CA GLU A 113 5.22 10.01 -5.60
C GLU A 113 5.89 9.87 -6.98
N THR A 114 6.88 10.70 -7.29
CA THR A 114 7.64 10.65 -8.55
C THR A 114 8.33 9.30 -8.75
N VAL A 115 8.86 8.70 -7.68
CA VAL A 115 9.48 7.37 -7.72
C VAL A 115 8.43 6.28 -7.85
N ILE A 116 7.31 6.39 -7.13
CA ILE A 116 6.21 5.41 -7.20
C ILE A 116 5.57 5.41 -8.60
N ARG A 117 5.49 6.56 -9.26
CA ARG A 117 5.00 6.72 -10.64
C ARG A 117 6.01 6.36 -11.72
N GLY A 118 7.28 6.16 -11.36
CA GLY A 118 8.35 5.87 -12.31
C GLY A 118 8.81 7.08 -13.13
N GLU A 119 8.52 8.30 -12.68
CA GLU A 119 9.06 9.54 -13.26
C GLU A 119 10.54 9.73 -12.89
N GLU A 120 10.93 9.25 -11.70
CA GLU A 120 12.30 9.23 -11.21
C GLU A 120 12.69 7.81 -10.79
N ASN A 121 13.95 7.43 -11.06
CA ASN A 121 14.46 6.09 -10.70
C ASN A 121 14.78 5.95 -9.21
N TRP A 122 15.07 7.06 -8.53
CA TRP A 122 15.44 7.09 -7.12
C TRP A 122 15.20 8.49 -6.56
N ASN A 123 14.93 8.57 -5.26
CA ASN A 123 14.89 9.80 -4.49
C ASN A 123 14.97 9.43 -2.99
N TYR A 124 15.12 10.42 -2.11
CA TYR A 124 15.09 10.21 -0.67
C TYR A 124 13.70 9.81 -0.20
N VAL A 125 13.65 8.96 0.84
CA VAL A 125 12.40 8.65 1.53
C VAL A 125 12.11 9.72 2.59
N ASN A 126 10.84 10.05 2.75
CA ASN A 126 10.36 11.04 3.71
C ASN A 126 9.45 10.38 4.73
N LEU A 127 9.23 11.03 5.87
CA LEU A 127 8.21 10.65 6.83
C LEU A 127 6.89 11.35 6.51
N ARG A 128 5.82 10.57 6.41
CA ARG A 128 4.44 11.04 6.22
C ARG A 128 3.52 10.35 7.22
N PRO A 129 2.38 10.95 7.60
CA PRO A 129 1.38 10.25 8.41
C PRO A 129 1.03 8.89 7.80
N CYS A 130 1.01 7.85 8.63
CA CYS A 130 0.73 6.49 8.16
C CYS A 130 -0.72 6.34 7.66
N THR A 131 -0.92 5.76 6.48
CA THR A 131 -2.24 5.50 5.86
C THR A 131 -2.44 4.01 5.53
N ILE A 132 -3.67 3.49 5.58
CA ILE A 132 -4.03 2.07 5.34
C ILE A 132 -4.66 1.88 3.94
N THR A 133 -4.21 2.66 2.96
CA THR A 133 -4.82 2.69 1.61
C THR A 133 -4.58 1.40 0.84
#